data_AF-A0A2N3F9Q2-F1
#
_entry.id   AF-A0A2N3F9Q2-F1
#
_cell.length_a   1.000
_cell.length_b   1.000
_cell.length_c   1.000
_cell.angle_alpha   90.00
_cell.angle_beta   90.00
_cell.angle_gamma   90.00
#
_symmetry.space_group_name_H-M   'P 1'
#
loop_
_entity.id
_entity.type
_entity.pdbx_description
1 polymer ?
#
loop_
_entity_poly.entity_id
_entity_poly.type
_entity_poly.pdbx_seq_one_letter_code
_entity_poly.pdbx_strand_id
1 'polypeptide(L)' 'ALDTIDTATGEPAKAIHQRSDVCAVAPAAVVAQAMVALTLADALLEKFGGDSVVEVKRNIDAFEASIPDAQR' A
#
# COMPACT_ATOMS: atom_id res chain seq x y z
N ALA A 1 -1.18 -29.61 -10.49
CA ALA A 1 -2.29 -28.70 -10.87
C ALA A 1 -3.45 -28.91 -9.91
N LEU A 2 -4.16 -27.84 -9.54
CA LEU A 2 -5.28 -27.89 -8.58
C LEU A 2 -6.56 -28.37 -9.28
N ASP A 3 -7.43 -29.04 -8.53
CA ASP A 3 -8.76 -29.43 -9.00
C ASP A 3 -9.68 -28.21 -9.16
N THR A 4 -10.48 -28.21 -10.24
CA THR A 4 -11.47 -27.18 -10.56
C THR A 4 -12.54 -27.78 -11.49
N ILE A 5 -13.41 -26.94 -12.05
CA ILE A 5 -14.37 -27.32 -13.10
C ILE A 5 -14.10 -26.56 -14.40
N ASP A 6 -14.51 -27.15 -15.51
CA ASP A 6 -14.69 -26.41 -16.76
C ASP A 6 -16.02 -25.61 -16.67
N THR A 7 -15.93 -24.29 -16.75
CA THR A 7 -17.10 -23.40 -16.65
C THR A 7 -18.06 -23.49 -17.83
N ALA A 8 -17.66 -24.05 -18.97
CA ALA A 8 -18.52 -24.23 -20.13
C ALA A 8 -19.36 -25.52 -20.05
N THR A 9 -18.79 -26.58 -19.48
CA THR A 9 -19.40 -27.93 -19.48
C THR A 9 -19.90 -28.36 -18.09
N GLY A 10 -19.34 -27.79 -17.02
CA GLY A 10 -19.60 -28.20 -15.64
C GLY A 10 -18.81 -29.45 -15.19
N GLU A 11 -18.01 -30.03 -16.07
CA GLU A 11 -17.28 -31.27 -15.81
C GLU A 11 -15.99 -31.03 -14.99
N PRO A 12 -15.49 -32.06 -14.28
CA PRO A 12 -14.23 -31.98 -13.54
C PRO A 12 -13.03 -31.66 -14.44
N ALA A 13 -12.19 -30.71 -14.02
CA ALA A 13 -11.00 -30.27 -14.76
C ALA A 13 -9.81 -29.95 -13.83
N LYS A 14 -8.66 -29.62 -14.42
CA LYS A 14 -7.47 -29.14 -13.71
C LYS A 14 -7.18 -27.69 -14.06
N ALA A 15 -6.87 -26.87 -13.05
CA ALA A 15 -6.56 -25.46 -13.25
C ALA A 15 -5.25 -25.25 -14.02
N ILE A 16 -5.28 -24.33 -14.98
CA ILE A 16 -4.12 -23.95 -15.80
C ILE A 16 -3.35 -22.84 -15.10
N HIS A 17 -2.06 -23.06 -14.80
CA HIS A 17 -1.22 -22.00 -14.26
C HIS A 17 -1.11 -20.84 -15.26
N GLN A 18 -1.21 -19.60 -14.80
CA GLN A 18 -1.03 -18.42 -15.67
C GLN A 18 0.39 -17.84 -15.56
N ARG A 19 1.09 -18.18 -14.49
CA ARG A 19 2.47 -17.79 -14.22
C ARG A 19 3.22 -18.96 -13.58
N SER A 20 4.53 -18.99 -13.78
CA SER A 20 5.40 -20.10 -13.39
C SER A 20 6.39 -19.75 -12.27
N ASP A 21 6.28 -18.56 -11.68
CA ASP A 21 7.13 -18.18 -10.55
C ASP A 21 6.77 -19.00 -9.30
N VAL A 22 7.80 -19.40 -8.57
CA VAL A 22 7.64 -20.17 -7.32
C VAL A 22 7.28 -19.25 -6.15
N CYS A 23 7.82 -18.04 -6.13
CA CYS A 23 7.63 -17.08 -5.04
C CYS A 23 7.64 -15.63 -5.55
N ALA A 24 6.62 -14.86 -5.18
CA ALA A 24 6.47 -13.45 -5.52
C ALA A 24 6.65 -12.50 -4.31
N VAL A 25 7.15 -13.00 -3.17
CA VAL A 25 7.20 -12.21 -1.92
C VAL A 25 8.09 -10.98 -2.04
N ALA A 26 9.29 -11.10 -2.63
CA ALA A 26 10.20 -9.97 -2.80
C ALA A 26 9.62 -8.84 -3.69
N PRO A 27 9.09 -9.11 -4.91
CA PRO A 27 8.45 -8.06 -5.69
C PRO A 27 7.16 -7.54 -5.04
N ALA A 28 6.39 -8.38 -4.35
CA ALA A 28 5.21 -7.93 -3.60
C ALA A 28 5.56 -6.97 -2.46
N ALA A 29 6.73 -7.10 -1.83
CA ALA A 29 7.17 -6.17 -0.78
C ALA A 29 7.34 -4.74 -1.30
N VAL A 30 7.84 -4.56 -2.53
CA VAL A 30 7.95 -3.25 -3.18
C VAL A 30 6.57 -2.63 -3.41
N VAL A 31 5.61 -3.44 -3.85
CA VAL A 31 4.21 -3.00 -4.00
C VAL A 31 3.63 -2.58 -2.64
N ALA A 32 3.86 -3.38 -1.60
CA ALA A 32 3.39 -3.06 -0.25
C ALA A 32 3.98 -1.72 0.27
N GLN A 33 5.28 -1.49 0.07
CA GLN A 33 5.93 -0.22 0.44
C GLN A 33 5.31 0.97 -0.29
N ALA A 34 5.03 0.85 -1.58
CA ALA A 34 4.38 1.90 -2.36
C ALA A 34 2.97 2.21 -1.83
N MET A 35 2.17 1.18 -1.53
CA MET A 35 0.83 1.36 -0.98
C MET A 35 0.84 2.01 0.41
N VAL A 36 1.82 1.65 1.25
CA VAL A 36 2.03 2.31 2.56
C VAL A 36 2.41 3.77 2.38
N ALA A 37 3.33 4.08 1.45
CA ALA A 37 3.74 5.45 1.17
C ALA A 37 2.56 6.33 0.72
N LEU A 38 1.68 5.82 -0.15
CA LEU A 38 0.46 6.53 -0.56
C LEU A 38 -0.46 6.79 0.63
N THR A 39 -0.76 5.76 1.43
CA THR A 39 -1.62 5.88 2.61
C THR A 39 -1.08 6.89 3.62
N LEU A 40 0.24 6.87 3.87
CA LEU A 40 0.89 7.82 4.77
C LEU A 40 0.88 9.24 4.21
N ALA A 41 1.06 9.41 2.90
CA ALA A 41 0.97 10.71 2.25
C ALA A 41 -0.45 11.28 2.35
N ASP A 42 -1.48 10.48 2.11
CA ASP A 42 -2.88 10.90 2.26
C ASP A 42 -3.18 11.34 3.70
N ALA A 43 -2.80 10.53 4.69
CA ALA A 43 -3.01 10.86 6.11
C ALA A 43 -2.23 12.13 6.53
N LEU A 44 -1.02 12.33 5.99
CA LEU A 44 -0.22 13.52 6.23
C LEU A 44 -0.88 14.77 5.63
N LEU A 45 -1.35 14.69 4.39
CA LEU A 45 -2.07 15.80 3.75
C LEU A 45 -3.42 16.09 4.41
N GLU A 46 -4.14 15.07 4.89
CA GLU A 46 -5.38 15.25 5.67
C GLU A 46 -5.11 15.99 6.98
N LYS A 47 -4.04 15.63 7.70
CA LYS A 47 -3.70 16.24 8.99
C LYS A 47 -3.13 17.65 8.86
N PHE A 48 -2.24 17.87 7.90
CA PHE A 48 -1.44 19.10 7.82
C PHE A 48 -1.87 20.06 6.70
N GLY A 49 -2.61 19.57 5.70
CA GLY A 49 -3.03 20.35 4.53
C GLY A 49 -1.85 20.95 3.76
N GLY A 50 -2.17 21.92 2.89
CA GLY A 50 -1.21 22.71 2.13
C GLY A 50 -1.13 22.30 0.65
N ASP A 51 -0.92 23.30 -0.21
CA ASP A 51 -0.93 23.13 -1.67
C ASP A 51 0.49 23.06 -2.27
N SER A 52 1.51 23.16 -1.43
CA SER A 52 2.92 23.00 -1.82
C SER A 52 3.72 22.26 -0.74
N VAL A 53 4.78 21.55 -1.15
CA VAL A 53 5.66 20.83 -0.20
C VAL A 53 6.24 21.75 0.86
N VAL A 54 6.55 23.00 0.51
CA VAL A 54 7.08 24.01 1.44
C VAL A 54 6.03 24.37 2.51
N GLU A 55 4.77 24.50 2.11
CA GLU A 55 3.67 24.78 3.03
C GLU A 55 3.39 23.61 3.97
N VAL A 56 3.29 22.40 3.42
CA VAL A 56 3.10 21.16 4.20
C VAL A 56 4.21 21.04 5.25
N LYS A 57 5.47 21.26 4.85
CA LYS A 57 6.62 21.24 5.77
C LYS A 57 6.49 22.27 6.89
N ARG A 58 6.14 23.52 6.55
CA ARG A 58 5.94 24.58 7.56
C ARG A 58 4.85 24.20 8.58
N ASN A 59 3.77 23.55 8.14
CA ASN A 59 2.68 23.11 9.01
C ASN A 59 3.12 21.96 9.93
N ILE A 60 3.91 21.01 9.42
CA ILE A 60 4.53 19.94 10.23
C ILE A 60 5.46 20.52 11.29
N ASP A 61 6.40 21.38 10.90
CA ASP A 61 7.38 21.97 11.82
C ASP A 61 6.68 22.75 12.95
N ALA A 62 5.61 23.48 12.62
CA ALA A 62 4.79 24.19 13.61
C ALA A 62 4.06 23.24 14.57
N PHE A 63 3.54 22.12 14.07
CA PHE A 63 2.93 21.09 14.91
C PHE A 63 3.96 20.47 15.85
N GLU A 64 5.13 20.06 15.36
CA GLU A 64 6.22 19.50 16.17
C GLU A 64 6.72 20.45 17.26
N ALA A 65 6.77 21.75 16.97
CA ALA A 65 7.10 22.77 17.96
C ALA A 65 6.01 22.91 19.06
N SER A 66 4.75 22.59 18.74
CA SER A 66 3.63 22.64 19.67
C SER A 66 3.49 21.41 20.57
N ILE A 67 4.17 20.30 20.24
CA ILE A 67 4.13 19.07 21.04
C ILE A 67 4.81 19.33 22.39
N PRO A 68 4.11 19.14 23.53
CA PRO A 68 4.72 19.28 24.85
C PRO A 68 5.88 18.30 25.04
N ASP A 69 6.91 18.68 25.79
CA ASP A 69 8.10 17.82 25.99
C ASP A 69 7.78 16.46 26.63
N ALA A 70 6.69 16.35 27.39
CA ALA A 70 6.23 15.08 27.95
C ALA A 70 5.63 14.11 26.90
N GLN A 71 5.40 14.57 25.66
CA GLN A 71 4.78 13.84 24.56
C GLN A 71 5.66 13.76 23.31
N ARG A 72 6.88 14.32 23.36
CA ARG A 72 7.92 14.10 22.34
C ARG A 72 8.57 12.74 22.55
#